data_AF-A0AAN5CCH0-F1
#
_entry.id   AF-A0AAN5CCH0-F1
#
_cell.length_a   1.000
_cell.length_b   1.000
_cell.length_c   1.000
_cell.angle_alpha   90.00
_cell.angle_beta   90.00
_cell.angle_gamma   90.00
#
_symmetry.space_group_name_H-M   'P 1'
#
loop_
_entity.id
_entity.type
_entity.pdbx_description
1 polymer ?
#
loop_
_entity_poly.entity_id
_entity_poly.type
_entity_poly.pdbx_seq_one_letter_code
_entity_poly.pdbx_strand_id
1 'polypeptide(L)'
;ISSRAISFHSLSPLPSHHFAFHSRNLLKSHNRLISPLFIFGKMFCILISLFIPIVSAQFDFDQCNVTKGCWFHPPNCMGTATCVSGVEWEVRPAGVLFTMHSSVSDLDTTRPTWIAVGLSLNQRMDDDTVLECVRRADGDGRVRMSFNDETHNAVLHQASASLLSEQAVSFQDGLLTCSAVLSFTGRNQLAENEQFKVHDLSLRPYYLLFARGSANPYSLEKDIHSTNDGPTFPWITEEAISFCVDNCTLLGVPPSEPILVTQMHQTKMERYWRYRVAVMHGVAMLIGWWVLGSNGILIARYFKPLFPRRKLLGTAVWFQFHRDMMVVGVLLEVTAVVCIFWQAGWVWYECSYECSSDDFAKKMHAITGVFGTALAVIQPFIAVIRPAPDSNIRPFFNWTHWLIGMTAWCFASATFILALPLGKTGLNRVYGHIPNYIMGGYIITFCLTNVILEMIATTYSSTPLRAHKIGPSGMAMSILNGPSTESNIAEPKRSSARIFVFSIHLIISLAVSITITVMLVRIMYSHSP
;
A
#
# COMPACT_ATOMS: atom_id res chain seq x y z
N ILE A 1 -20.22 15.08 -39.43
CA ILE A 1 -20.98 15.75 -40.52
C ILE A 1 -20.84 17.25 -40.24
N SER A 2 -20.12 18.11 -40.96
CA SER A 2 -19.58 18.12 -42.35
C SER A 2 -18.07 18.52 -42.32
N SER A 3 -17.12 17.78 -42.92
CA SER A 3 -16.46 17.96 -44.26
C SER A 3 -15.83 19.34 -44.53
N ARG A 4 -14.48 19.47 -44.67
CA ARG A 4 -13.63 19.35 -45.90
C ARG A 4 -13.92 20.43 -46.96
N ALA A 5 -12.98 21.06 -47.68
CA ALA A 5 -11.49 21.10 -47.72
C ALA A 5 -11.07 22.47 -48.35
N ILE A 6 -9.80 22.84 -48.62
CA ILE A 6 -8.97 22.52 -49.81
C ILE A 6 -7.59 23.23 -49.67
N SER A 7 -6.54 22.70 -50.32
CA SER A 7 -5.20 23.32 -50.49
C SER A 7 -4.69 23.08 -51.92
N PHE A 8 -3.97 24.04 -52.52
CA PHE A 8 -3.00 23.92 -53.64
C PHE A 8 -2.03 25.14 -53.54
N HIS A 9 -0.70 25.01 -53.46
CA HIS A 9 0.30 24.86 -54.55
C HIS A 9 0.19 25.93 -55.67
N SER A 10 1.26 26.53 -56.23
CA SER A 10 2.70 26.19 -56.27
C SER A 10 3.59 27.49 -56.20
N LEU A 11 4.89 27.62 -56.51
CA LEU A 11 5.88 26.82 -57.27
C LEU A 11 7.33 26.97 -56.70
N SER A 12 8.35 27.32 -57.50
CA SER A 12 9.82 27.40 -57.18
C SER A 12 10.54 28.30 -58.25
N PRO A 13 11.89 28.48 -58.42
CA PRO A 13 13.04 27.61 -58.01
C PRO A 13 14.38 28.28 -57.52
N LEU A 14 15.31 27.40 -57.12
CA LEU A 14 16.78 27.55 -56.89
C LEU A 14 17.59 27.48 -58.22
N PRO A 15 18.90 27.84 -58.27
CA PRO A 15 20.07 26.94 -57.96
C PRO A 15 21.16 27.62 -57.06
N SER A 16 21.95 26.97 -56.16
CA SER A 16 23.04 25.95 -56.30
C SER A 16 24.30 26.44 -57.08
N HIS A 17 25.58 26.18 -56.75
CA HIS A 17 26.31 25.12 -55.99
C HIS A 17 27.54 25.70 -55.22
N HIS A 18 27.93 25.21 -54.03
CA HIS A 18 28.97 24.19 -53.75
C HIS A 18 30.31 24.29 -54.52
N PHE A 19 31.45 24.33 -53.80
CA PHE A 19 32.39 23.18 -53.67
C PHE A 19 33.45 23.43 -52.58
N ALA A 20 34.08 22.35 -52.07
CA ALA A 20 35.15 22.37 -51.07
C ALA A 20 36.38 21.59 -51.57
N PHE A 21 37.58 21.80 -50.99
CA PHE A 21 38.48 20.73 -50.48
C PHE A 21 39.82 21.25 -49.88
N HIS A 22 40.07 20.90 -48.61
CA HIS A 22 41.32 20.38 -47.99
C HIS A 22 42.74 20.71 -48.54
N SER A 23 43.67 21.18 -47.67
CA SER A 23 45.06 20.60 -47.52
C SER A 23 45.93 21.19 -46.37
N ARG A 24 46.42 20.27 -45.51
CA ARG A 24 47.67 20.14 -44.72
C ARG A 24 48.69 21.30 -44.49
N ASN A 25 49.14 21.37 -43.23
CA ASN A 25 50.50 21.61 -42.66
C ASN A 25 51.60 22.35 -43.47
N LEU A 26 52.27 23.34 -42.84
CA LEU A 26 53.72 23.31 -42.52
C LEU A 26 54.20 24.55 -41.71
N LEU A 27 55.38 24.43 -41.09
CA LEU A 27 56.02 25.39 -40.17
C LEU A 27 56.33 26.77 -40.77
N LYS A 28 56.35 27.81 -39.92
CA LYS A 28 57.55 28.66 -39.74
C LYS A 28 57.57 29.48 -38.46
N SER A 29 58.75 29.53 -37.84
CA SER A 29 59.11 30.36 -36.68
C SER A 29 59.43 31.80 -37.06
N HIS A 30 59.16 32.77 -36.18
CA HIS A 30 60.00 33.96 -36.07
C HIS A 30 59.99 34.56 -34.65
N ASN A 31 61.17 34.72 -34.06
CA ASN A 31 61.40 35.37 -32.76
C ASN A 31 61.12 36.88 -32.82
N ARG A 32 60.53 37.43 -31.75
CA ARG A 32 60.99 38.71 -31.15
C ARG A 32 60.87 38.64 -29.61
N LEU A 33 61.94 39.05 -28.92
CA LEU A 33 62.00 39.09 -27.46
C LEU A 33 61.18 40.25 -26.91
N ILE A 34 60.53 40.04 -25.76
CA ILE A 34 60.15 41.09 -24.81
C ILE A 34 60.63 40.65 -23.40
N SER A 35 60.99 41.61 -22.56
CA SER A 35 61.89 41.49 -21.41
C SER A 35 61.31 40.82 -20.14
N PRO A 36 62.16 40.24 -19.27
CA PRO A 36 61.74 39.37 -18.16
C PRO A 36 61.42 40.13 -16.85
N LEU A 37 60.67 41.24 -16.90
CA LEU A 37 60.35 42.04 -15.70
C LEU A 37 58.86 42.14 -15.32
N PHE A 38 57.95 41.50 -16.06
CA PHE A 38 56.49 41.62 -15.84
C PHE A 38 55.78 40.35 -15.34
N ILE A 39 56.52 39.30 -14.96
CA ILE A 39 55.95 37.99 -14.59
C ILE A 39 55.85 37.77 -13.08
N PHE A 40 56.78 38.32 -12.29
CA PHE A 40 56.84 38.08 -10.83
C PHE A 40 55.66 38.65 -10.02
N GLY A 41 54.99 39.69 -10.52
CA GLY A 41 53.83 40.29 -9.83
C GLY A 41 52.50 39.52 -9.97
N LYS A 42 52.35 38.66 -10.99
CA LYS A 42 51.09 37.93 -11.23
C LYS A 42 51.09 36.50 -10.68
N MET A 43 52.27 35.89 -10.49
CA MET A 43 52.37 34.52 -9.97
C MET A 43 52.05 34.42 -8.47
N PHE A 44 52.24 35.50 -7.70
CA PHE A 44 51.97 35.51 -6.25
C PHE A 44 50.46 35.53 -5.92
N CYS A 45 49.64 36.23 -6.71
CA CYS A 45 48.18 36.26 -6.52
C CYS A 45 47.47 34.97 -6.99
N ILE A 46 48.10 34.18 -7.87
CA ILE A 46 47.52 32.92 -8.39
C ILE A 46 47.83 31.74 -7.45
N LEU A 47 48.91 31.80 -6.67
CA LEU A 47 49.25 30.75 -5.70
C LEU A 47 48.48 30.84 -4.38
N ILE A 48 47.93 32.01 -4.04
CA ILE A 48 47.12 32.21 -2.82
C ILE A 48 45.63 31.87 -3.03
N SER A 49 45.14 31.90 -4.28
CA SER A 49 43.75 31.56 -4.62
C SER A 49 43.48 30.06 -4.86
N LEU A 50 44.50 29.20 -4.72
CA LEU A 50 44.40 27.73 -4.89
C LEU A 50 44.24 26.94 -3.58
N PHE A 51 44.19 27.61 -2.43
CA PHE A 51 43.93 26.99 -1.12
C PHE A 51 42.80 27.70 -0.35
N ILE A 52 41.72 28.08 -1.05
CA ILE A 52 40.42 28.15 -0.38
C ILE A 52 39.96 26.69 -0.26
N PRO A 53 39.90 26.10 0.94
CA PRO A 53 39.24 24.80 1.07
C PRO A 53 37.80 24.97 0.60
N ILE A 54 37.37 24.13 -0.34
CA ILE A 54 35.95 23.98 -0.64
C ILE A 54 35.35 23.28 0.57
N VAL A 55 35.00 24.07 1.59
CA VAL A 55 34.21 23.62 2.73
C VAL A 55 32.82 23.38 2.18
N SER A 56 32.57 22.18 1.65
CA SER A 56 31.19 21.72 1.47
C SER A 56 30.52 21.79 2.84
N ALA A 57 29.35 22.41 2.94
CA ALA A 57 28.55 22.39 4.16
C ALA A 57 28.34 20.93 4.61
N GLN A 58 29.11 20.52 5.62
CA GLN A 58 29.12 19.19 6.17
C GLN A 58 28.30 19.20 7.46
N PHE A 59 27.63 18.09 7.74
CA PHE A 59 26.94 17.87 9.00
C PHE A 59 27.96 18.02 10.15
N ASP A 60 27.64 18.84 11.14
CA ASP A 60 28.35 18.88 12.41
C ASP A 60 27.96 17.63 13.22
N PHE A 61 28.93 17.07 13.93
CA PHE A 61 28.77 15.87 14.75
C PHE A 61 29.35 16.06 16.17
N ASP A 62 30.03 17.18 16.45
CA ASP A 62 30.89 17.36 17.62
C ASP A 62 30.12 17.37 18.96
N GLN A 63 28.81 17.57 18.91
CA GLN A 63 27.92 17.67 20.07
C GLN A 63 27.03 16.42 20.29
N CYS A 64 27.06 15.47 19.36
CA CYS A 64 26.24 14.27 19.40
C CYS A 64 26.68 13.33 20.52
N ASN A 65 25.71 12.82 21.29
CA ASN A 65 25.97 11.96 22.46
C ASN A 65 26.79 12.67 23.57
N VAL A 66 26.81 14.02 23.56
CA VAL A 66 27.48 14.86 24.57
C VAL A 66 26.51 15.90 25.14
N THR A 67 25.93 16.73 24.27
CA THR A 67 24.91 17.73 24.63
C THR A 67 23.61 17.56 23.83
N LYS A 68 23.70 16.96 22.64
CA LYS A 68 22.56 16.68 21.75
C LYS A 68 22.35 15.18 21.56
N GLY A 69 21.08 14.79 21.51
CA GLY A 69 20.71 13.54 20.84
C GLY A 69 20.78 13.71 19.32
N CYS A 70 21.16 12.66 18.61
CA CYS A 70 21.39 12.72 17.16
C CYS A 70 20.92 11.45 16.44
N TRP A 71 20.43 11.63 15.21
CA TRP A 71 19.95 10.56 14.33
C TRP A 71 20.25 10.93 12.87
N PHE A 72 21.16 10.22 12.22
CA PHE A 72 21.63 10.53 10.86
C PHE A 72 21.40 9.38 9.87
N HIS A 73 21.21 9.73 8.60
CA HIS A 73 20.76 8.84 7.54
C HIS A 73 21.71 8.89 6.33
N PRO A 74 22.10 7.74 5.74
CA PRO A 74 21.83 6.37 6.19
C PRO A 74 22.54 6.02 7.51
N PRO A 75 22.18 4.91 8.18
CA PRO A 75 22.84 4.48 9.41
C PRO A 75 24.36 4.37 9.23
N ASN A 76 25.11 4.78 10.26
CA ASN A 76 26.57 4.82 10.30
C ASN A 76 27.25 5.76 9.26
N CYS A 77 26.54 6.75 8.71
CA CYS A 77 27.13 7.74 7.81
C CYS A 77 28.02 8.80 8.50
N MET A 78 27.95 8.92 9.82
CA MET A 78 28.63 9.94 10.63
C MET A 78 30.12 10.06 10.31
N GLY A 79 30.62 11.29 10.14
CA GLY A 79 32.01 11.56 9.76
C GLY A 79 32.38 11.23 8.32
N THR A 80 31.42 10.81 7.48
CA THR A 80 31.63 10.52 6.05
C THR A 80 30.83 11.47 5.16
N ALA A 81 31.24 11.59 3.90
CA ALA A 81 30.51 12.36 2.88
C ALA A 81 29.21 11.68 2.39
N THR A 82 28.76 10.58 3.01
CA THR A 82 27.56 9.84 2.58
C THR A 82 26.30 10.17 3.37
N CYS A 83 26.36 11.02 4.42
CA CYS A 83 25.14 11.47 5.10
C CYS A 83 24.27 12.30 4.16
N VAL A 84 23.02 11.90 4.00
CA VAL A 84 22.01 12.59 3.18
C VAL A 84 21.14 13.49 4.05
N SER A 85 20.82 13.08 5.27
CA SER A 85 20.01 13.87 6.20
C SER A 85 20.24 13.47 7.66
N GLY A 86 19.68 14.25 8.59
CA GLY A 86 19.68 13.92 10.01
C GLY A 86 18.80 14.85 10.84
N VAL A 87 18.59 14.45 12.08
CA VAL A 87 17.91 15.22 13.12
C VAL A 87 18.78 15.21 14.36
N GLU A 88 19.05 16.40 14.89
CA GLU A 88 19.56 16.59 16.24
C GLU A 88 18.44 17.08 17.15
N TRP A 89 18.55 16.80 18.45
CA TRP A 89 17.71 17.44 19.46
C TRP A 89 18.46 17.76 20.75
N GLU A 90 18.11 18.89 21.35
CA GLU A 90 18.61 19.34 22.65
C GLU A 90 17.40 19.55 23.56
N VAL A 91 17.35 18.81 24.68
CA VAL A 91 16.26 18.90 25.65
C VAL A 91 16.55 20.04 26.63
N ARG A 92 15.69 21.06 26.65
CA ARG A 92 15.83 22.28 27.46
C ARG A 92 14.66 22.43 28.43
N PRO A 93 14.76 23.20 29.53
CA PRO A 93 13.66 23.35 30.49
C PRO A 93 12.34 23.89 29.91
N ALA A 94 12.37 24.62 28.80
CA ALA A 94 11.18 25.19 28.15
C ALA A 94 10.57 24.28 27.06
N GLY A 95 11.33 23.31 26.52
CA GLY A 95 10.97 22.56 25.32
C GLY A 95 12.16 21.84 24.71
N VAL A 96 11.97 21.25 23.54
CA VAL A 96 13.03 20.56 22.79
C VAL A 96 13.43 21.42 21.60
N LEU A 97 14.70 21.82 21.51
CA LEU A 97 15.25 22.34 20.26
C LEU A 97 15.48 21.17 19.32
N PHE A 98 14.76 21.11 18.21
CA PHE A 98 15.06 20.21 17.10
C PHE A 98 15.86 20.96 16.03
N THR A 99 16.88 20.31 15.47
CA THR A 99 17.61 20.77 14.29
C THR A 99 17.55 19.68 13.22
N MET A 100 16.89 19.96 12.10
CA MET A 100 16.77 19.05 10.96
C MET A 100 17.73 19.47 9.86
N HIS A 101 18.42 18.51 9.27
CA HIS A 101 19.40 18.71 8.21
C HIS A 101 19.09 17.79 7.03
N SER A 102 19.19 18.28 5.80
CA SER A 102 19.18 17.42 4.60
C SER A 102 19.92 18.05 3.44
N SER A 103 20.72 17.24 2.75
CA SER A 103 21.03 17.50 1.35
C SER A 103 19.71 17.50 0.56
N VAL A 104 19.55 18.51 -0.30
CA VAL A 104 18.41 18.65 -1.22
C VAL A 104 18.87 18.84 -2.67
N SER A 105 20.16 18.57 -2.96
CA SER A 105 20.74 18.70 -4.31
C SER A 105 20.30 17.60 -5.28
N ASP A 106 19.72 16.51 -4.78
CA ASP A 106 19.11 15.42 -5.53
C ASP A 106 17.59 15.59 -5.73
N LEU A 107 17.00 16.64 -5.16
CA LEU A 107 15.60 17.01 -5.36
C LEU A 107 15.46 17.99 -6.54
N ASP A 108 14.23 18.23 -7.00
CA ASP A 108 13.95 19.24 -8.01
C ASP A 108 14.23 20.66 -7.48
N THR A 109 15.39 21.21 -7.85
CA THR A 109 15.87 22.54 -7.43
C THR A 109 15.02 23.69 -7.97
N THR A 110 14.12 23.45 -8.93
CA THR A 110 13.20 24.47 -9.45
C THR A 110 11.95 24.64 -8.58
N ARG A 111 11.72 23.71 -7.65
CA ARG A 111 10.54 23.65 -6.78
C ARG A 111 10.90 23.99 -5.32
N PRO A 112 9.93 24.42 -4.51
CA PRO A 112 10.08 24.40 -3.07
C PRO A 112 10.45 22.99 -2.58
N THR A 113 11.29 22.91 -1.57
CA THR A 113 11.74 21.66 -0.93
C THR A 113 11.32 21.65 0.53
N TRP A 114 11.10 20.47 1.09
CA TRP A 114 10.74 20.29 2.49
C TRP A 114 11.52 19.16 3.15
N ILE A 115 11.72 19.32 4.45
CA ILE A 115 12.24 18.30 5.38
C ILE A 115 11.35 18.28 6.61
N ALA A 116 11.12 17.11 7.21
CA ALA A 116 10.28 17.00 8.38
C ALA A 116 10.68 15.82 9.27
N VAL A 117 10.42 15.96 10.56
CA VAL A 117 10.45 14.88 11.55
C VAL A 117 9.06 14.71 12.17
N GLY A 118 8.51 13.50 12.06
CA GLY A 118 7.30 13.07 12.73
C GLY A 118 7.61 12.47 14.10
N LEU A 119 6.77 12.79 15.09
CA LEU A 119 6.76 12.27 16.45
C LEU A 119 5.58 11.30 16.57
N SER A 120 5.86 9.99 16.44
CA SER A 120 4.81 8.97 16.37
C SER A 120 4.79 8.06 17.59
N LEU A 121 3.60 7.55 17.91
CA LEU A 121 3.40 6.54 18.94
C LEU A 121 3.83 5.13 18.47
N ASN A 122 4.06 4.97 17.17
CA ASN A 122 4.41 3.70 16.55
C ASN A 122 5.36 3.91 15.35
N GLN A 123 5.65 2.86 14.58
CA GLN A 123 6.59 2.91 13.44
C GLN A 123 5.89 3.13 12.09
N ARG A 124 4.96 4.09 12.04
CA ARG A 124 4.15 4.41 10.86
C ARG A 124 3.89 5.89 10.78
N MET A 125 3.49 6.34 9.60
CA MET A 125 3.09 7.73 9.36
C MET A 125 1.57 7.88 9.49
N ASP A 126 0.99 7.39 10.60
CA ASP A 126 -0.44 7.47 10.86
C ASP A 126 -0.78 8.67 11.77
N ASP A 127 -0.90 8.49 13.08
CA ASP A 127 -1.23 9.52 14.05
C ASP A 127 0.04 10.25 14.52
N ASP A 128 0.56 11.20 13.72
CA ASP A 128 1.84 11.88 14.01
C ASP A 128 1.71 13.40 14.14
N THR A 129 2.31 13.95 15.20
CA THR A 129 2.70 15.36 15.23
C THR A 129 4.00 15.55 14.46
N VAL A 130 4.00 16.45 13.48
CA VAL A 130 5.13 16.65 12.58
C VAL A 130 5.71 18.04 12.76
N LEU A 131 7.02 18.14 12.98
CA LEU A 131 7.76 19.38 12.79
C LEU A 131 8.31 19.39 11.37
N GLU A 132 7.90 20.36 10.55
CA GLU A 132 8.33 20.46 9.17
C GLU A 132 8.92 21.83 8.84
N CYS A 133 9.84 21.82 7.88
CA CYS A 133 10.42 23.01 7.29
C CYS A 133 10.18 22.98 5.79
N VAL A 134 9.66 24.08 5.23
CA VAL A 134 9.51 24.25 3.78
C VAL A 134 10.30 25.48 3.35
N ARG A 135 11.19 25.29 2.36
CA ARG A 135 11.95 26.36 1.71
C ARG A 135 11.51 26.52 0.26
N ARG A 136 11.19 27.75 -0.13
CA ARG A 136 10.93 28.16 -1.50
C ARG A 136 12.22 28.20 -2.33
N ALA A 137 12.07 28.25 -3.65
CA ALA A 137 13.20 28.39 -4.58
C ALA A 137 13.86 29.79 -4.54
N ASP A 138 13.13 30.82 -4.09
CA ASP A 138 13.64 32.19 -3.90
C ASP A 138 14.41 32.40 -2.59
N GLY A 139 14.46 31.39 -1.71
CA GLY A 139 15.19 31.41 -0.45
C GLY A 139 14.32 31.60 0.80
N ASP A 140 13.04 31.99 0.66
CA ASP A 140 12.13 32.09 1.81
C ASP A 140 11.90 30.71 2.45
N GLY A 141 12.10 30.61 3.76
CA GLY A 141 12.06 29.35 4.51
C GLY A 141 11.30 29.52 5.82
N ARG A 142 10.45 28.55 6.14
CA ARG A 142 9.64 28.57 7.37
C ARG A 142 9.55 27.20 8.01
N VAL A 143 9.63 27.19 9.35
CA VAL A 143 9.34 26.01 10.17
C VAL A 143 7.89 26.11 10.66
N ARG A 144 7.17 25.00 10.66
CA ARG A 144 5.77 24.91 11.11
C ARG A 144 5.46 23.51 11.64
N MET A 145 4.39 23.41 12.41
CA MET A 145 3.82 22.13 12.82
C MET A 145 2.78 21.68 11.78
N SER A 146 2.74 20.38 11.51
CA SER A 146 1.64 19.72 10.80
C SER A 146 1.28 18.42 11.50
N PHE A 147 0.23 17.78 11.01
CA PHE A 147 -0.27 16.51 11.50
C PHE A 147 -0.41 15.54 10.34
N ASN A 148 0.08 14.31 10.48
CA ASN A 148 -0.24 13.23 9.55
C ASN A 148 -1.53 12.52 10.00
N ASP A 149 -2.28 11.97 9.04
CA ASP A 149 -3.29 10.94 9.28
C ASP A 149 -3.26 9.95 8.11
N GLU A 150 -2.31 9.01 8.18
CA GLU A 150 -1.97 7.96 7.19
C GLU A 150 -1.65 8.46 5.76
N THR A 151 -2.64 8.96 5.01
CA THR A 151 -2.43 9.52 3.67
C THR A 151 -2.72 11.02 3.57
N HIS A 152 -3.23 11.62 4.63
CA HIS A 152 -3.45 13.06 4.74
C HIS A 152 -2.33 13.72 5.55
N ASN A 153 -2.04 14.99 5.24
CA ASN A 153 -1.23 15.86 6.09
C ASN A 153 -1.82 17.28 6.11
N ALA A 154 -1.99 17.85 7.30
CA ALA A 154 -2.57 19.17 7.48
C ALA A 154 -1.67 20.06 8.35
N VAL A 155 -1.44 21.30 7.94
CA VAL A 155 -0.68 22.30 8.73
C VAL A 155 -1.49 22.73 9.95
N LEU A 156 -0.86 22.72 11.13
CA LEU A 156 -1.44 23.15 12.40
C LEU A 156 -1.07 24.62 12.64
N HIS A 157 -1.94 25.55 12.25
CA HIS A 157 -1.62 26.97 12.24
C HIS A 157 -1.55 27.58 13.65
N GLN A 158 -2.45 27.17 14.56
CA GLN A 158 -2.43 27.66 15.94
C GLN A 158 -1.24 27.08 16.72
N ALA A 159 -0.97 25.79 16.57
CA ALA A 159 0.17 25.11 17.17
C ALA A 159 1.50 25.71 16.68
N SER A 160 1.65 25.95 15.37
CA SER A 160 2.82 26.61 14.80
C SER A 160 3.09 28.00 15.39
N ALA A 161 2.04 28.77 15.69
CA ALA A 161 2.15 30.11 16.26
C ALA A 161 2.35 30.13 17.78
N SER A 162 1.91 29.09 18.49
CA SER A 162 1.84 29.07 19.96
C SER A 162 2.91 28.19 20.63
N LEU A 163 3.41 27.17 19.92
CA LEU A 163 4.32 26.15 20.49
C LEU A 163 5.75 26.20 19.92
N LEU A 164 5.97 26.90 18.80
CA LEU A 164 7.29 27.02 18.18
C LEU A 164 7.96 28.36 18.50
N SER A 165 9.22 28.31 18.93
CA SER A 165 10.08 29.47 19.13
C SER A 165 11.50 29.22 18.60
N GLU A 166 12.38 30.22 18.63
CA GLU A 166 13.77 30.12 18.13
C GLU A 166 13.89 29.52 16.70
N GLN A 167 12.94 29.86 15.83
CA GLN A 167 12.87 29.33 14.47
C GLN A 167 14.01 29.90 13.61
N ALA A 168 14.79 29.03 12.97
CA ALA A 168 15.78 29.42 11.97
C ALA A 168 15.75 28.47 10.77
N VAL A 169 16.03 29.02 9.59
CA VAL A 169 16.22 28.26 8.35
C VAL A 169 17.45 28.79 7.65
N SER A 170 18.35 27.89 7.27
CA SER A 170 19.55 28.20 6.49
C SER A 170 19.70 27.23 5.32
N PHE A 171 20.33 27.71 4.26
CA PHE A 171 20.65 26.91 3.09
C PHE A 171 22.03 27.28 2.59
N GLN A 172 22.94 26.32 2.56
CA GLN A 172 24.32 26.50 2.12
C GLN A 172 24.78 25.25 1.37
N ASP A 173 25.36 25.42 0.18
CA ASP A 173 25.99 24.36 -0.63
C ASP A 173 25.14 23.09 -0.84
N GLY A 174 23.81 23.25 -0.94
CA GLY A 174 22.88 22.13 -1.13
C GLY A 174 22.33 21.53 0.16
N LEU A 175 22.86 21.90 1.32
CA LEU A 175 22.38 21.51 2.66
C LEU A 175 21.31 22.49 3.15
N LEU A 176 20.07 22.00 3.31
CA LEU A 176 18.99 22.68 4.03
C LEU A 176 19.09 22.33 5.51
N THR A 177 19.19 23.33 6.38
CA THR A 177 19.13 23.18 7.84
C THR A 177 17.98 24.02 8.37
N CYS A 178 17.16 23.45 9.25
CA CYS A 178 16.08 24.16 9.91
C CYS A 178 15.99 23.78 11.39
N SER A 179 15.84 24.76 12.26
CA SER A 179 15.71 24.56 13.71
C SER A 179 14.50 25.26 14.29
N ALA A 180 13.93 24.69 15.36
CA ALA A 180 12.94 25.34 16.21
C ALA A 180 12.87 24.68 17.59
N VAL A 181 12.59 25.47 18.63
CA VAL A 181 12.20 24.96 19.95
C VAL A 181 10.71 24.65 19.95
N LEU A 182 10.35 23.39 20.19
CA LEU A 182 8.99 22.92 20.44
C LEU A 182 8.73 22.89 21.96
N SER A 183 7.82 23.76 22.41
CA SER A 183 7.48 23.98 23.82
C SER A 183 6.83 22.76 24.50
N PHE A 184 7.20 22.47 25.75
CA PHE A 184 6.47 21.52 26.61
C PHE A 184 5.14 22.07 27.12
N THR A 185 4.92 23.38 27.02
CA THR A 185 3.73 24.08 27.55
C THR A 185 2.96 24.78 26.44
N GLY A 186 1.70 25.15 26.71
CA GLY A 186 0.82 25.83 25.74
C GLY A 186 -0.12 24.89 24.98
N ARG A 187 0.15 23.57 24.93
CA ARG A 187 -0.74 22.57 24.29
C ARG A 187 -2.20 22.69 24.75
N ASN A 188 -2.42 22.88 26.05
CA ASN A 188 -3.76 23.00 26.66
C ASN A 188 -4.47 24.35 26.37
N GLN A 189 -3.84 25.24 25.60
CA GLN A 189 -4.41 26.51 25.14
C GLN A 189 -4.79 26.47 23.64
N LEU A 190 -4.46 25.38 22.95
CA LEU A 190 -4.91 25.14 21.58
C LEU A 190 -6.41 24.84 21.54
N ALA A 191 -7.05 25.19 20.44
CA ALA A 191 -8.41 24.75 20.16
C ALA A 191 -8.44 23.22 20.00
N GLU A 192 -9.57 22.60 20.37
CA GLU A 192 -9.73 21.14 20.44
C GLU A 192 -9.31 20.44 19.14
N ASN A 193 -9.59 21.05 17.97
CA ASN A 193 -9.27 20.52 16.64
C ASN A 193 -7.77 20.46 16.29
N GLU A 194 -6.91 21.23 16.96
CA GLU A 194 -5.44 21.10 16.87
C GLU A 194 -4.83 20.45 18.13
N GLN A 195 -5.49 20.56 19.29
CA GLN A 195 -4.95 20.06 20.56
C GLN A 195 -4.69 18.55 20.53
N PHE A 196 -5.60 17.73 20.00
CA PHE A 196 -5.38 16.28 19.92
C PHE A 196 -4.30 15.89 18.90
N LYS A 197 -4.12 16.71 17.85
CA LYS A 197 -3.12 16.53 16.78
C LYS A 197 -1.69 16.87 17.20
N VAL A 198 -1.53 17.49 18.37
CA VAL A 198 -0.23 17.74 19.00
C VAL A 198 0.00 16.72 20.11
N HIS A 199 1.13 16.03 20.02
CA HIS A 199 1.65 15.12 21.02
C HIS A 199 2.35 15.85 22.16
N ASP A 200 2.23 15.32 23.37
CA ASP A 200 2.90 15.84 24.55
C ASP A 200 4.22 15.11 24.79
N LEU A 201 5.32 15.77 24.44
CA LEU A 201 6.69 15.28 24.57
C LEU A 201 7.06 14.82 26.00
N SER A 202 6.30 15.24 27.01
CA SER A 202 6.51 14.90 28.43
C SER A 202 5.77 13.64 28.87
N LEU A 203 4.86 13.08 28.04
CA LEU A 203 3.95 12.00 28.45
C LEU A 203 4.36 10.59 28.00
N ARG A 204 5.39 10.44 27.15
CA ARG A 204 5.93 9.14 26.67
C ARG A 204 7.10 9.33 25.70
N PRO A 205 7.88 8.27 25.44
CA PRO A 205 8.76 8.20 24.28
C PRO A 205 8.02 8.18 22.94
N TYR A 206 8.66 8.67 21.88
CA TYR A 206 8.14 8.73 20.51
C TYR A 206 9.13 8.12 19.51
N TYR A 207 8.63 7.36 18.53
CA TYR A 207 9.44 7.02 17.36
C TYR A 207 9.62 8.27 16.50
N LEU A 208 10.81 8.44 15.91
CA LEU A 208 11.04 9.51 14.95
C LEU A 208 10.91 8.98 13.53
N LEU A 209 10.23 9.77 12.69
CA LEU A 209 10.04 9.48 11.27
C LEU A 209 10.55 10.66 10.44
N PHE A 210 11.70 10.50 9.79
CA PHE A 210 12.29 11.55 8.97
C PHE A 210 11.88 11.39 7.51
N ALA A 211 11.34 12.44 6.91
CA ALA A 211 10.99 12.48 5.50
C ALA A 211 11.39 13.80 4.85
N ARG A 212 11.56 13.77 3.52
CA ARG A 212 11.91 14.94 2.70
C ARG A 212 11.34 14.82 1.30
N GLY A 213 11.17 15.95 0.61
CA GLY A 213 10.67 15.97 -0.76
C GLY A 213 10.51 17.37 -1.34
N SER A 214 9.76 17.46 -2.44
CA SER A 214 9.34 18.73 -3.03
C SER A 214 7.96 19.15 -2.49
N ALA A 215 7.66 20.45 -2.53
CA ALA A 215 6.38 21.02 -2.15
C ALA A 215 5.76 21.80 -3.32
N ASN A 216 4.45 22.05 -3.25
CA ASN A 216 3.71 22.79 -4.26
C ASN A 216 4.26 24.23 -4.40
N PRO A 217 4.58 24.72 -5.62
CA PRO A 217 5.12 26.07 -5.84
C PRO A 217 4.28 27.23 -5.25
N TYR A 218 2.96 27.04 -5.16
CA TYR A 218 2.00 28.08 -4.80
C TYR A 218 1.51 27.95 -3.35
N SER A 219 0.97 26.79 -2.97
CA SER A 219 0.42 26.55 -1.63
C SER A 219 1.48 26.21 -0.57
N LEU A 220 2.68 25.81 -0.99
CA LEU A 220 3.73 25.26 -0.13
C LEU A 220 3.28 24.03 0.67
N GLU A 221 2.21 23.36 0.25
CA GLU A 221 1.84 22.02 0.74
C GLU A 221 2.90 21.01 0.29
N LYS A 222 3.25 20.07 1.17
CA LYS A 222 4.21 19.00 0.86
C LYS A 222 3.64 18.08 -0.22
N ASP A 223 4.42 17.76 -1.24
CA ASP A 223 4.14 16.53 -2.00
C ASP A 223 4.40 15.34 -1.05
N ILE A 224 3.70 14.23 -1.28
CA ILE A 224 4.04 12.97 -0.62
C ILE A 224 5.51 12.62 -0.87
N HIS A 225 6.19 12.14 0.18
CA HIS A 225 7.55 11.59 0.06
C HIS A 225 7.58 10.39 -0.91
N SER A 226 8.77 9.91 -1.26
CA SER A 226 8.86 8.73 -2.12
C SER A 226 8.18 7.52 -1.48
N THR A 227 7.37 6.81 -2.27
CA THR A 227 6.86 5.47 -1.95
C THR A 227 7.68 4.37 -2.62
N ASN A 228 8.78 4.75 -3.29
CA ASN A 228 9.80 3.87 -3.84
C ASN A 228 10.99 3.83 -2.87
N ASP A 229 11.56 2.64 -2.64
CA ASP A 229 12.76 2.46 -1.81
C ASP A 229 13.92 3.33 -2.33
N GLY A 230 14.69 3.97 -1.45
CA GLY A 230 15.79 4.86 -1.81
C GLY A 230 15.93 6.12 -0.94
N PRO A 231 16.80 7.09 -1.30
CA PRO A 231 17.18 8.23 -0.44
C PRO A 231 16.06 9.22 -0.07
N THR A 232 14.89 9.13 -0.70
CA THR A 232 13.70 9.95 -0.46
C THR A 232 12.54 9.16 0.15
N PHE A 233 12.73 7.87 0.42
CA PHE A 233 11.82 7.09 1.28
C PHE A 233 12.07 7.45 2.75
N PRO A 234 11.05 7.55 3.61
CA PRO A 234 11.23 7.91 5.01
C PRO A 234 12.17 6.97 5.77
N TRP A 235 12.86 7.53 6.77
CA TRP A 235 13.57 6.76 7.78
C TRP A 235 12.74 6.69 9.06
N ILE A 236 12.82 5.58 9.78
CA ILE A 236 12.05 5.31 10.99
C ILE A 236 13.01 4.73 12.04
N THR A 237 12.99 5.25 13.26
CA THR A 237 13.80 4.71 14.38
C THR A 237 13.31 3.33 14.80
N GLU A 238 14.22 2.42 15.18
CA GLU A 238 13.83 1.14 15.76
C GLU A 238 13.43 1.23 17.23
N GLU A 239 13.89 2.28 17.91
CA GLU A 239 13.58 2.61 19.30
C GLU A 239 12.78 3.92 19.42
N ALA A 240 12.03 4.06 20.51
CA ALA A 240 11.29 5.27 20.82
C ALA A 240 12.09 6.16 21.79
N ILE A 241 12.13 7.46 21.50
CA ILE A 241 12.99 8.45 22.15
C ILE A 241 12.19 9.26 23.17
N SER A 242 12.67 9.33 24.41
CA SER A 242 12.09 10.18 25.46
C SER A 242 12.68 11.58 25.39
N PHE A 243 11.84 12.59 25.61
CA PHE A 243 12.24 14.00 25.72
C PHE A 243 11.99 14.57 27.13
N CYS A 244 11.74 13.69 28.11
CA CYS A 244 11.38 14.09 29.46
C CYS A 244 12.58 14.71 30.22
N VAL A 245 12.37 15.89 30.81
CA VAL A 245 13.38 16.64 31.57
C VAL A 245 13.48 16.14 33.02
N ASP A 246 12.38 16.24 33.77
CA ASP A 246 12.33 16.03 35.22
C ASP A 246 11.15 15.13 35.60
N ASN A 247 11.32 14.37 36.69
CA ASN A 247 10.27 13.52 37.29
C ASN A 247 9.62 12.52 36.31
N CYS A 248 10.43 11.93 35.42
CA CYS A 248 10.03 10.92 34.43
C CYS A 248 9.60 9.56 35.05
N THR A 249 9.57 9.48 36.39
CA THR A 249 9.15 8.31 37.19
C THR A 249 7.78 7.76 36.79
N LEU A 250 6.83 8.63 36.40
CA LEU A 250 5.50 8.23 35.93
C LEU A 250 5.51 7.56 34.55
N LEU A 251 6.58 7.73 33.77
CA LEU A 251 6.79 7.12 32.46
C LEU A 251 7.54 5.78 32.54
N GLY A 252 8.13 5.45 33.70
CA GLY A 252 8.99 4.29 33.87
C GLY A 252 10.35 4.39 33.16
N VAL A 253 10.75 5.59 32.72
CA VAL A 253 12.05 5.88 32.09
C VAL A 253 12.83 6.94 32.88
N PRO A 254 14.17 6.94 32.82
CA PRO A 254 14.98 8.04 33.36
C PRO A 254 14.73 9.36 32.59
N PRO A 255 15.21 10.50 33.12
CA PRO A 255 15.43 11.71 32.34
C PRO A 255 16.15 11.43 31.03
N SER A 256 15.82 12.21 29.99
CA SER A 256 16.42 12.06 28.67
C SER A 256 17.89 12.49 28.66
N GLU A 257 18.78 11.55 28.39
CA GLU A 257 20.20 11.81 28.14
C GLU A 257 20.47 11.98 26.63
N PRO A 258 21.53 12.71 26.23
CA PRO A 258 21.98 12.78 24.84
C PRO A 258 22.37 11.40 24.28
N ILE A 259 21.66 10.91 23.27
CA ILE A 259 21.90 9.59 22.63
C ILE A 259 22.21 9.69 21.13
N LEU A 260 23.02 8.77 20.62
CA LEU A 260 23.18 8.55 19.18
C LEU A 260 22.32 7.37 18.70
N VAL A 261 21.25 7.64 17.95
CA VAL A 261 20.37 6.60 17.41
C VAL A 261 21.01 5.95 16.19
N THR A 262 21.36 4.68 16.32
CA THR A 262 22.03 3.90 15.27
C THR A 262 21.10 2.88 14.60
N GLN A 263 20.05 2.43 15.28
CA GLN A 263 19.12 1.43 14.76
C GLN A 263 17.91 2.11 14.11
N MET A 264 17.77 1.92 12.80
CA MET A 264 16.76 2.56 11.97
C MET A 264 16.50 1.75 10.71
N HIS A 265 15.29 1.86 10.17
CA HIS A 265 14.92 1.22 8.91
C HIS A 265 14.10 2.16 8.02
N GLN A 266 14.13 1.92 6.71
CA GLN A 266 13.19 2.52 5.77
C GLN A 266 11.96 1.63 5.61
N THR A 267 12.17 0.34 5.33
CA THR A 267 11.09 -0.63 5.20
C THR A 267 11.48 -1.98 5.75
N LYS A 268 10.55 -2.66 6.42
CA LYS A 268 10.72 -4.03 6.91
C LYS A 268 10.66 -5.08 5.80
N MET A 269 10.24 -4.70 4.59
CA MET A 269 10.07 -5.57 3.44
C MET A 269 10.20 -4.76 2.15
N GLU A 270 11.13 -5.11 1.27
CA GLU A 270 11.36 -4.39 0.01
C GLU A 270 10.08 -4.23 -0.82
N ARG A 271 9.99 -3.12 -1.57
CA ARG A 271 8.85 -2.80 -2.43
C ARG A 271 8.56 -3.91 -3.44
N TYR A 272 9.60 -4.53 -3.98
CA TYR A 272 9.53 -5.71 -4.86
C TYR A 272 8.60 -6.80 -4.29
N TRP A 273 8.82 -7.19 -3.04
CA TRP A 273 8.04 -8.23 -2.38
C TRP A 273 6.67 -7.74 -1.92
N ARG A 274 6.56 -6.49 -1.43
CA ARG A 274 5.29 -5.89 -0.99
C ARG A 274 4.23 -5.92 -2.11
N TYR A 275 4.58 -5.53 -3.33
CA TYR A 275 3.66 -5.55 -4.47
C TYR A 275 3.34 -6.97 -4.94
N ARG A 276 4.33 -7.87 -4.99
CA ARG A 276 4.13 -9.27 -5.41
C ARG A 276 3.19 -10.02 -4.48
N VAL A 277 3.32 -9.87 -3.17
CA VAL A 277 2.42 -10.52 -2.21
C VAL A 277 0.99 -9.97 -2.31
N ALA A 278 0.82 -8.65 -2.51
CA ALA A 278 -0.51 -8.06 -2.74
C ALA A 278 -1.18 -8.60 -4.03
N VAL A 279 -0.42 -8.80 -5.11
CA VAL A 279 -0.94 -9.39 -6.36
C VAL A 279 -1.25 -10.87 -6.19
N MET A 280 -0.36 -11.66 -5.58
CA MET A 280 -0.60 -13.08 -5.29
C MET A 280 -1.83 -13.27 -4.39
N HIS A 281 -2.02 -12.41 -3.38
CA HIS A 281 -3.22 -12.38 -2.56
C HIS A 281 -4.49 -12.17 -3.40
N GLY A 282 -4.52 -11.12 -4.24
CA GLY A 282 -5.68 -10.83 -5.10
C GLY A 282 -6.02 -11.96 -6.07
N VAL A 283 -5.01 -12.57 -6.69
CA VAL A 283 -5.18 -13.71 -7.62
C VAL A 283 -5.66 -14.97 -6.88
N ALA A 284 -5.07 -15.27 -5.73
CA ALA A 284 -5.49 -16.40 -4.88
C ALA A 284 -6.95 -16.26 -4.43
N MET A 285 -7.36 -15.05 -4.02
CA MET A 285 -8.75 -14.78 -3.65
C MET A 285 -9.71 -14.98 -4.83
N LEU A 286 -9.40 -14.45 -6.02
CA LEU A 286 -10.24 -14.64 -7.21
C LEU A 286 -10.44 -16.12 -7.55
N ILE A 287 -9.38 -16.92 -7.45
CA ILE A 287 -9.45 -18.37 -7.68
C ILE A 287 -10.27 -19.06 -6.58
N GLY A 288 -10.00 -18.76 -5.30
CA GLY A 288 -10.72 -19.34 -4.15
C GLY A 288 -12.22 -19.07 -4.19
N TRP A 289 -12.62 -17.79 -4.23
CA TRP A 289 -14.01 -17.40 -4.13
C TRP A 289 -14.79 -17.50 -5.44
N TRP A 290 -14.24 -16.96 -6.52
CA TRP A 290 -14.97 -16.76 -7.77
C TRP A 290 -14.79 -17.88 -8.78
N VAL A 291 -13.72 -18.68 -8.70
CA VAL A 291 -13.58 -19.90 -9.53
C VAL A 291 -14.00 -21.15 -8.76
N LEU A 292 -13.45 -21.40 -7.56
CA LEU A 292 -13.74 -22.62 -6.80
C LEU A 292 -15.05 -22.53 -6.01
N GLY A 293 -15.21 -21.48 -5.19
CA GLY A 293 -16.36 -21.28 -4.31
C GLY A 293 -17.70 -21.17 -5.06
N SER A 294 -17.80 -20.24 -6.01
CA SER A 294 -19.01 -20.02 -6.82
C SER A 294 -19.50 -21.31 -7.52
N ASN A 295 -18.62 -22.01 -8.22
CA ASN A 295 -18.94 -23.25 -8.94
C ASN A 295 -19.26 -24.39 -7.95
N GLY A 296 -18.56 -24.48 -6.83
CA GLY A 296 -18.86 -25.42 -5.74
C GLY A 296 -20.25 -25.18 -5.11
N ILE A 297 -20.71 -23.93 -4.98
CA ILE A 297 -22.08 -23.59 -4.54
C ILE A 297 -23.11 -24.09 -5.56
N LEU A 298 -22.92 -23.78 -6.85
CA LEU A 298 -23.85 -24.17 -7.91
C LEU A 298 -24.00 -25.70 -8.02
N ILE A 299 -22.88 -26.44 -7.90
CA ILE A 299 -22.88 -27.92 -7.88
C ILE A 299 -23.69 -28.44 -6.68
N ALA A 300 -23.42 -27.96 -5.46
CA ALA A 300 -24.13 -28.41 -4.26
C ALA A 300 -25.63 -28.09 -4.27
N ARG A 301 -26.05 -27.01 -4.94
CA ARG A 301 -27.45 -26.61 -5.03
C ARG A 301 -28.19 -27.38 -6.13
N TYR A 302 -27.68 -27.41 -7.36
CA TYR A 302 -28.44 -27.84 -8.55
C TYR A 302 -28.06 -29.21 -9.12
N PHE A 303 -26.90 -29.77 -8.73
CA PHE A 303 -26.34 -30.99 -9.35
C PHE A 303 -26.57 -32.28 -8.54
N LYS A 304 -27.21 -32.19 -7.37
CA LYS A 304 -27.63 -33.35 -6.56
C LYS A 304 -28.32 -34.48 -7.36
N PRO A 305 -29.29 -34.20 -8.25
CA PRO A 305 -30.04 -35.25 -8.96
C PRO A 305 -29.38 -35.70 -10.28
N LEU A 306 -28.29 -35.05 -10.71
CA LEU A 306 -27.76 -35.17 -12.07
C LEU A 306 -26.96 -36.46 -12.32
N PHE A 307 -26.39 -37.04 -11.27
CA PHE A 307 -25.54 -38.24 -11.35
C PHE A 307 -25.96 -39.32 -10.32
N PRO A 308 -27.21 -39.80 -10.32
CA PRO A 308 -27.74 -40.66 -9.25
C PRO A 308 -27.05 -42.03 -9.19
N ARG A 309 -26.55 -42.52 -10.32
CA ARG A 309 -25.92 -43.85 -10.49
C ARG A 309 -24.40 -43.82 -10.57
N ARG A 310 -23.75 -42.65 -10.43
CA ARG A 310 -22.29 -42.53 -10.49
C ARG A 310 -21.74 -42.08 -9.15
N LYS A 311 -20.64 -42.72 -8.73
CA LYS A 311 -19.82 -42.30 -7.58
C LYS A 311 -18.45 -41.86 -8.08
N LEU A 312 -17.83 -40.92 -7.38
CA LEU A 312 -16.45 -40.50 -7.54
C LEU A 312 -15.77 -40.63 -6.18
N LEU A 313 -14.67 -41.39 -6.12
CA LEU A 313 -13.94 -41.68 -4.86
C LEU A 313 -14.88 -42.19 -3.74
N GLY A 314 -15.79 -43.10 -4.08
CA GLY A 314 -16.77 -43.70 -3.15
C GLY A 314 -17.98 -42.82 -2.80
N THR A 315 -17.95 -41.51 -3.08
CA THR A 315 -19.02 -40.56 -2.74
C THR A 315 -19.84 -40.12 -3.97
N ALA A 316 -20.98 -39.44 -3.75
CA ALA A 316 -21.77 -38.90 -4.85
C ALA A 316 -21.02 -37.78 -5.58
N VAL A 317 -21.02 -37.77 -6.92
CA VAL A 317 -20.20 -36.87 -7.76
C VAL A 317 -20.30 -35.39 -7.36
N TRP A 318 -21.52 -34.89 -7.14
CA TRP A 318 -21.74 -33.49 -6.72
C TRP A 318 -21.12 -33.17 -5.36
N PHE A 319 -21.09 -34.14 -4.44
CA PHE A 319 -20.59 -33.97 -3.07
C PHE A 319 -19.06 -33.98 -3.06
N GLN A 320 -18.44 -34.87 -3.85
CA GLN A 320 -17.00 -34.88 -4.08
C GLN A 320 -16.53 -33.52 -4.63
N PHE A 321 -17.08 -33.08 -5.77
CA PHE A 321 -16.67 -31.80 -6.37
C PHE A 321 -16.91 -30.60 -5.44
N HIS A 322 -18.08 -30.52 -4.80
CA HIS A 322 -18.33 -29.44 -3.84
C HIS A 322 -17.32 -29.43 -2.70
N ARG A 323 -17.07 -30.58 -2.04
CA ARG A 323 -16.14 -30.67 -0.93
C ARG A 323 -14.73 -30.30 -1.36
N ASP A 324 -14.24 -30.88 -2.45
CA ASP A 324 -12.84 -30.74 -2.84
C ASP A 324 -12.56 -29.30 -3.33
N MET A 325 -13.47 -28.69 -4.08
CA MET A 325 -13.36 -27.28 -4.48
C MET A 325 -13.42 -26.33 -3.26
N MET A 326 -14.28 -26.61 -2.28
CA MET A 326 -14.37 -25.80 -1.05
C MET A 326 -13.14 -25.94 -0.15
N VAL A 327 -12.61 -27.15 0.02
CA VAL A 327 -11.39 -27.38 0.82
C VAL A 327 -10.18 -26.71 0.17
N VAL A 328 -10.00 -26.86 -1.15
CA VAL A 328 -8.90 -26.18 -1.87
C VAL A 328 -9.08 -24.65 -1.84
N GLY A 329 -10.32 -24.15 -1.97
CA GLY A 329 -10.64 -22.72 -1.85
C GLY A 329 -10.24 -22.16 -0.48
N VAL A 330 -10.73 -22.75 0.61
CA VAL A 330 -10.41 -22.30 1.98
C VAL A 330 -8.90 -22.38 2.28
N LEU A 331 -8.20 -23.43 1.83
CA LEU A 331 -6.74 -23.52 2.01
C LEU A 331 -5.99 -22.39 1.27
N LEU A 332 -6.42 -22.07 0.04
CA LEU A 332 -5.85 -20.99 -0.75
C LEU A 332 -6.14 -19.61 -0.13
N GLU A 333 -7.38 -19.39 0.34
CA GLU A 333 -7.81 -18.18 1.03
C GLU A 333 -7.03 -17.96 2.33
N VAL A 334 -6.96 -18.96 3.21
CA VAL A 334 -6.20 -18.87 4.48
C VAL A 334 -4.72 -18.56 4.21
N THR A 335 -4.10 -19.24 3.23
CA THR A 335 -2.71 -18.98 2.85
C THR A 335 -2.53 -17.54 2.36
N ALA A 336 -3.44 -17.05 1.50
CA ALA A 336 -3.40 -15.70 0.97
C ALA A 336 -3.66 -14.62 2.04
N VAL A 337 -4.49 -14.89 3.05
CA VAL A 337 -4.68 -14.01 4.22
C VAL A 337 -3.43 -13.97 5.09
N VAL A 338 -2.86 -15.12 5.46
CA VAL A 338 -1.63 -15.18 6.29
C VAL A 338 -0.48 -14.44 5.61
N CYS A 339 -0.28 -14.65 4.30
CA CYS A 339 0.78 -13.97 3.55
C CYS A 339 0.60 -12.44 3.49
N ILE A 340 -0.63 -11.92 3.34
CA ILE A 340 -0.84 -10.46 3.30
C ILE A 340 -0.73 -9.80 4.68
N PHE A 341 -1.12 -10.49 5.76
CA PHE A 341 -0.89 -10.01 7.13
C PHE A 341 0.59 -10.04 7.49
N TRP A 342 1.33 -11.09 7.10
CA TRP A 342 2.79 -11.12 7.24
C TRP A 342 3.47 -9.98 6.47
N GLN A 343 3.06 -9.71 5.22
CA GLN A 343 3.51 -8.55 4.43
C GLN A 343 3.26 -7.24 5.18
N ALA A 344 2.09 -7.09 5.80
CA ALA A 344 1.70 -5.92 6.58
C ALA A 344 2.31 -5.85 8.00
N GLY A 345 3.18 -6.80 8.38
CA GLY A 345 3.80 -6.85 9.70
C GLY A 345 2.83 -7.17 10.84
N TRP A 346 1.68 -7.80 10.55
CA TRP A 346 0.58 -8.12 11.48
C TRP A 346 -0.14 -6.92 12.11
N VAL A 347 0.08 -5.71 11.61
CA VAL A 347 -0.55 -4.49 12.15
C VAL A 347 -1.70 -4.04 11.25
N TRP A 348 -2.84 -3.70 11.87
CA TRP A 348 -4.07 -3.32 11.17
C TRP A 348 -4.00 -1.94 10.53
N TYR A 349 -4.79 -1.74 9.46
CA TYR A 349 -4.96 -0.41 8.89
C TYR A 349 -5.83 0.44 9.82
N GLU A 350 -5.29 1.56 10.28
CA GLU A 350 -5.98 2.55 11.10
C GLU A 350 -5.85 3.92 10.45
N CYS A 351 -6.82 4.78 10.75
CA CYS A 351 -6.88 6.17 10.35
C CYS A 351 -7.77 6.82 11.42
N SER A 352 -7.31 7.95 11.97
CA SER A 352 -7.74 8.40 13.28
C SER A 352 -8.87 9.42 13.22
N TYR A 353 -8.77 10.40 12.33
CA TYR A 353 -9.62 11.60 12.34
C TYR A 353 -10.11 12.05 10.95
N GLU A 354 -9.26 12.00 9.91
CA GLU A 354 -9.49 12.64 8.59
C GLU A 354 -9.36 11.65 7.42
N CYS A 355 -10.12 10.54 7.50
CA CYS A 355 -10.03 9.46 6.52
C CYS A 355 -10.66 9.81 5.16
N SER A 356 -9.90 9.62 4.08
CA SER A 356 -10.43 9.70 2.71
C SER A 356 -11.38 8.53 2.37
N SER A 357 -12.07 8.61 1.23
CA SER A 357 -12.88 7.50 0.71
C SER A 357 -12.05 6.23 0.44
N ASP A 358 -10.80 6.40 0.03
CA ASP A 358 -9.89 5.29 -0.30
C ASP A 358 -9.37 4.64 0.99
N ASP A 359 -9.17 5.43 2.04
CA ASP A 359 -8.82 5.00 3.39
C ASP A 359 -9.96 4.20 4.05
N PHE A 360 -11.19 4.70 3.93
CA PHE A 360 -12.38 3.93 4.30
C PHE A 360 -12.47 2.60 3.53
N ALA A 361 -12.18 2.61 2.22
CA ALA A 361 -12.19 1.39 1.41
C ALA A 361 -11.10 0.39 1.84
N LYS A 362 -9.88 0.83 2.16
CA LYS A 362 -8.81 -0.02 2.75
C LYS A 362 -9.28 -0.67 4.06
N LYS A 363 -9.81 0.12 4.99
CA LYS A 363 -10.31 -0.33 6.29
C LYS A 363 -11.43 -1.37 6.14
N MET A 364 -12.43 -1.05 5.31
CA MET A 364 -13.57 -1.94 5.09
C MET A 364 -13.20 -3.19 4.29
N HIS A 365 -12.26 -3.12 3.35
CA HIS A 365 -11.72 -4.29 2.66
C HIS A 365 -11.12 -5.30 3.66
N ALA A 366 -10.25 -4.84 4.57
CA ALA A 366 -9.65 -5.71 5.57
C ALA A 366 -10.70 -6.33 6.51
N ILE A 367 -11.64 -5.51 7.02
CA ILE A 367 -12.72 -5.96 7.92
C ILE A 367 -13.61 -7.01 7.22
N THR A 368 -14.16 -6.68 6.05
CA THR A 368 -15.07 -7.58 5.31
C THR A 368 -14.38 -8.85 4.85
N GLY A 369 -13.10 -8.78 4.45
CA GLY A 369 -12.30 -9.92 4.06
C GLY A 369 -12.03 -10.88 5.21
N VAL A 370 -11.73 -10.37 6.41
CA VAL A 370 -11.51 -11.19 7.60
C VAL A 370 -12.82 -11.84 8.07
N PHE A 371 -13.95 -11.12 8.07
CA PHE A 371 -15.25 -11.74 8.36
C PHE A 371 -15.63 -12.82 7.33
N GLY A 372 -15.43 -12.56 6.03
CA GLY A 372 -15.66 -13.55 4.97
C GLY A 372 -14.81 -14.80 5.14
N THR A 373 -13.50 -14.62 5.41
CA THR A 373 -12.55 -15.72 5.63
C THR A 373 -12.89 -16.51 6.90
N ALA A 374 -13.24 -15.86 8.00
CA ALA A 374 -13.62 -16.54 9.24
C ALA A 374 -14.86 -17.43 9.04
N LEU A 375 -15.88 -16.92 8.34
CA LEU A 375 -17.06 -17.72 7.99
C LEU A 375 -16.71 -18.88 7.05
N ALA A 376 -15.81 -18.68 6.08
CA ALA A 376 -15.32 -19.73 5.19
C ALA A 376 -14.57 -20.84 5.94
N VAL A 377 -13.68 -20.48 6.88
CA VAL A 377 -12.93 -21.42 7.73
C VAL A 377 -13.86 -22.20 8.65
N ILE A 378 -14.94 -21.60 9.16
CA ILE A 378 -15.94 -22.29 10.00
C ILE A 378 -16.72 -23.36 9.21
N GLN A 379 -16.88 -23.21 7.89
CA GLN A 379 -17.73 -24.09 7.09
C GLN A 379 -17.30 -25.57 7.05
N PRO A 380 -16.02 -25.93 6.84
CA PRO A 380 -15.54 -27.29 6.99
C PRO A 380 -15.88 -27.93 8.35
N PHE A 381 -15.72 -27.21 9.47
CA PHE A 381 -16.05 -27.73 10.80
C PHE A 381 -17.54 -28.00 10.96
N ILE A 382 -18.40 -27.10 10.46
CA ILE A 382 -19.85 -27.35 10.37
C ILE A 382 -20.12 -28.60 9.51
N ALA A 383 -19.46 -28.74 8.36
CA ALA A 383 -19.65 -29.88 7.46
C ALA A 383 -19.23 -31.23 8.06
N VAL A 384 -18.30 -31.28 9.03
CA VAL A 384 -17.93 -32.50 9.76
C VAL A 384 -19.07 -32.98 10.67
N ILE A 385 -19.78 -32.08 11.36
CA ILE A 385 -20.90 -32.42 12.25
C ILE A 385 -22.23 -32.69 11.51
N ARG A 386 -22.17 -32.91 10.19
CA ARG A 386 -23.34 -33.15 9.32
C ARG A 386 -24.17 -34.36 9.77
N PRO A 387 -25.43 -34.17 10.23
CA PRO A 387 -26.26 -35.27 10.73
C PRO A 387 -26.61 -36.30 9.65
N ALA A 388 -27.01 -37.51 10.09
CA ALA A 388 -27.50 -38.57 9.20
C ALA A 388 -28.68 -38.10 8.30
N PRO A 389 -28.89 -38.70 7.10
CA PRO A 389 -29.87 -38.22 6.11
C PRO A 389 -31.34 -38.19 6.60
N ASP A 390 -31.66 -39.04 7.57
CA ASP A 390 -32.95 -39.29 8.19
C ASP A 390 -33.22 -38.46 9.45
N SER A 391 -32.16 -37.89 10.05
CA SER A 391 -32.19 -37.18 11.34
C SER A 391 -33.08 -35.93 11.35
N ASN A 392 -33.81 -35.73 12.45
CA ASN A 392 -34.72 -34.58 12.64
C ASN A 392 -34.00 -33.22 12.70
N ILE A 393 -32.73 -33.16 13.10
CA ILE A 393 -31.93 -31.91 13.11
C ILE A 393 -31.31 -31.58 11.75
N ARG A 394 -31.43 -32.48 10.75
CA ARG A 394 -30.83 -32.30 9.42
C ARG A 394 -31.35 -31.07 8.66
N PRO A 395 -32.64 -30.64 8.75
CA PRO A 395 -33.10 -29.40 8.13
C PRO A 395 -32.44 -28.16 8.71
N PHE A 396 -32.29 -28.08 10.04
CA PHE A 396 -31.59 -26.99 10.73
C PHE A 396 -30.13 -26.90 10.26
N PHE A 397 -29.41 -28.03 10.29
CA PHE A 397 -28.04 -28.12 9.75
C PHE A 397 -27.95 -27.58 8.30
N ASN A 398 -28.85 -28.01 7.41
CA ASN A 398 -28.82 -27.58 6.01
C ASN A 398 -29.03 -26.06 5.89
N TRP A 399 -29.90 -25.46 6.72
CA TRP A 399 -30.17 -24.02 6.73
C TRP A 399 -28.99 -23.21 7.29
N THR A 400 -28.41 -23.63 8.41
CA THR A 400 -27.24 -23.01 9.03
C THR A 400 -26.02 -23.04 8.10
N HIS A 401 -25.72 -24.21 7.53
CA HIS A 401 -24.62 -24.39 6.57
C HIS A 401 -24.82 -23.53 5.31
N TRP A 402 -26.05 -23.47 4.77
CA TRP A 402 -26.37 -22.59 3.64
C TRP A 402 -26.23 -21.11 3.98
N LEU A 403 -26.80 -20.67 5.09
CA LEU A 403 -26.84 -19.26 5.49
C LEU A 403 -25.42 -18.71 5.68
N ILE A 404 -24.62 -19.36 6.52
CA ILE A 404 -23.22 -18.96 6.80
C ILE A 404 -22.40 -18.92 5.51
N GLY A 405 -22.65 -19.84 4.56
CA GLY A 405 -21.87 -19.95 3.31
C GLY A 405 -22.24 -18.87 2.31
N MET A 406 -23.52 -18.54 2.20
CA MET A 406 -23.99 -17.42 1.38
C MET A 406 -23.55 -16.08 1.99
N THR A 407 -23.62 -15.91 3.32
CA THR A 407 -23.10 -14.73 4.01
C THR A 407 -21.60 -14.56 3.77
N ALA A 408 -20.80 -15.63 3.84
CA ALA A 408 -19.37 -15.58 3.54
C ALA A 408 -19.10 -15.13 2.09
N TRP A 409 -19.84 -15.68 1.11
CA TRP A 409 -19.74 -15.27 -0.30
C TRP A 409 -20.15 -13.80 -0.53
N CYS A 410 -21.15 -13.30 0.19
CA CYS A 410 -21.53 -11.88 0.16
C CYS A 410 -20.42 -10.98 0.72
N PHE A 411 -19.83 -11.33 1.88
CA PHE A 411 -18.69 -10.60 2.43
C PHE A 411 -17.49 -10.60 1.49
N ALA A 412 -17.14 -11.74 0.90
CA ALA A 412 -16.07 -11.83 -0.09
C ALA A 412 -16.36 -10.94 -1.31
N SER A 413 -17.59 -10.97 -1.83
CA SER A 413 -17.98 -10.13 -2.98
C SER A 413 -17.93 -8.63 -2.68
N ALA A 414 -18.30 -8.21 -1.46
CA ALA A 414 -18.09 -6.84 -1.01
C ALA A 414 -16.59 -6.49 -0.88
N THR A 415 -15.79 -7.39 -0.29
CA THR A 415 -14.33 -7.29 -0.13
C THR A 415 -13.63 -7.04 -1.47
N PHE A 416 -14.07 -7.73 -2.52
CA PHE A 416 -13.57 -7.57 -3.88
C PHE A 416 -13.86 -6.20 -4.49
N ILE A 417 -15.06 -5.66 -4.30
CA ILE A 417 -15.38 -4.30 -4.77
C ILE A 417 -14.60 -3.25 -3.97
N LEU A 418 -14.46 -3.45 -2.65
CA LEU A 418 -13.65 -2.60 -1.78
C LEU A 418 -12.15 -2.67 -2.10
N ALA A 419 -11.66 -3.72 -2.77
CA ALA A 419 -10.26 -3.86 -3.20
C ALA A 419 -9.89 -3.02 -4.43
N LEU A 420 -10.87 -2.53 -5.20
CA LEU A 420 -10.68 -1.81 -6.47
C LEU A 420 -9.92 -0.47 -6.37
N PRO A 421 -10.19 0.42 -5.38
CA PRO A 421 -9.46 1.68 -5.22
C PRO A 421 -8.07 1.53 -4.55
N LEU A 422 -7.69 0.35 -4.05
CA LEU A 422 -6.46 0.20 -3.25
C LEU A 422 -5.18 0.54 -4.03
N GLY A 423 -4.42 1.52 -3.54
CA GLY A 423 -3.22 2.02 -4.21
C GLY A 423 -2.10 0.99 -4.45
N LYS A 424 -2.00 -0.08 -3.63
CA LYS A 424 -1.01 -1.17 -3.82
C LYS A 424 -1.25 -1.97 -5.12
N THR A 425 -2.51 -2.21 -5.47
CA THR A 425 -2.89 -2.95 -6.69
C THR A 425 -3.26 -2.02 -7.83
N GLY A 426 -3.63 -0.77 -7.55
CA GLY A 426 -3.73 0.32 -8.51
C GLY A 426 -4.80 0.17 -9.60
N LEU A 427 -5.72 -0.79 -9.47
CA LEU A 427 -6.66 -1.17 -10.53
C LEU A 427 -7.46 0.04 -11.05
N ASN A 428 -8.12 0.78 -10.17
CA ASN A 428 -8.87 1.98 -10.57
C ASN A 428 -7.96 3.11 -11.08
N ARG A 429 -6.76 3.25 -10.52
CA ARG A 429 -5.80 4.31 -10.88
C ARG A 429 -5.24 4.11 -12.29
N VAL A 430 -5.08 2.86 -12.75
CA VAL A 430 -4.48 2.52 -14.04
C VAL A 430 -5.52 2.22 -15.13
N TYR A 431 -6.65 1.60 -14.77
CA TYR A 431 -7.70 1.17 -15.73
C TYR A 431 -9.03 1.92 -15.60
N GLY A 432 -9.10 2.95 -14.75
CA GLY A 432 -10.34 3.68 -14.47
C GLY A 432 -11.42 2.76 -13.93
N HIS A 433 -12.67 2.95 -14.36
CA HIS A 433 -13.80 2.14 -13.91
C HIS A 433 -13.96 0.79 -14.62
N ILE A 434 -13.10 0.43 -15.58
CA ILE A 434 -13.22 -0.84 -16.33
C ILE A 434 -13.24 -2.06 -15.39
N PRO A 435 -12.34 -2.21 -14.39
CA PRO A 435 -12.40 -3.31 -13.45
C PRO A 435 -13.70 -3.35 -12.63
N ASN A 436 -14.33 -2.19 -12.39
CA ASN A 436 -15.56 -2.07 -11.59
C ASN A 436 -16.72 -2.75 -12.33
N TYR A 437 -16.86 -2.47 -13.63
CA TYR A 437 -17.87 -3.08 -14.48
C TYR A 437 -17.65 -4.58 -14.68
N ILE A 438 -16.39 -5.02 -14.82
CA ILE A 438 -16.05 -6.45 -14.93
C ILE A 438 -16.45 -7.20 -13.65
N MET A 439 -16.08 -6.67 -12.49
CA MET A 439 -16.31 -7.31 -11.20
C MET A 439 -17.78 -7.26 -10.78
N GLY A 440 -18.46 -6.11 -10.96
CA GLY A 440 -19.90 -6.00 -10.74
C GLY A 440 -20.71 -6.88 -11.72
N GLY A 441 -20.30 -6.93 -12.99
CA GLY A 441 -20.91 -7.80 -14.00
C GLY A 441 -20.79 -9.29 -13.67
N TYR A 442 -19.68 -9.73 -13.07
CA TYR A 442 -19.53 -11.10 -12.57
C TYR A 442 -20.51 -11.41 -11.42
N ILE A 443 -20.63 -10.52 -10.43
CA ILE A 443 -21.56 -10.68 -9.30
C ILE A 443 -23.01 -10.81 -9.83
N ILE A 444 -23.41 -9.94 -10.76
CA ILE A 444 -24.70 -10.03 -11.45
C ILE A 444 -24.86 -11.37 -12.19
N THR A 445 -23.82 -11.82 -12.90
CA THR A 445 -23.84 -13.10 -13.63
C THR A 445 -24.03 -14.30 -12.69
N PHE A 446 -23.38 -14.33 -11.52
CA PHE A 446 -23.59 -15.39 -10.53
C PHE A 446 -25.02 -15.39 -9.98
N CYS A 447 -25.57 -14.21 -9.67
CA CYS A 447 -26.96 -14.07 -9.22
C CYS A 447 -27.95 -14.54 -10.30
N LEU A 448 -27.80 -14.10 -11.55
CA LEU A 448 -28.62 -14.54 -12.69
C LEU A 448 -28.49 -16.05 -12.93
N THR A 449 -27.29 -16.62 -12.81
CA THR A 449 -27.04 -18.06 -12.93
C THR A 449 -27.82 -18.86 -11.88
N ASN A 450 -27.83 -18.40 -10.62
CA ASN A 450 -28.65 -19.01 -9.57
C ASN A 450 -30.15 -18.91 -9.90
N VAL A 451 -30.65 -17.73 -10.31
CA VAL A 451 -32.07 -17.55 -10.68
C VAL A 451 -32.47 -18.48 -11.85
N ILE A 452 -31.67 -18.55 -12.91
CA ILE A 452 -31.93 -19.40 -14.08
C ILE A 452 -31.91 -20.89 -13.70
N LEU A 453 -30.92 -21.34 -12.91
CA LEU A 453 -30.86 -22.73 -12.47
C LEU A 453 -31.97 -23.09 -11.49
N GLU A 454 -32.43 -22.15 -10.65
CA GLU A 454 -33.60 -22.31 -9.79
C GLU A 454 -34.88 -22.44 -10.62
N MET A 455 -35.08 -21.57 -11.62
CA MET A 455 -36.21 -21.69 -12.55
C MET A 455 -36.20 -23.03 -13.30
N ILE A 456 -35.04 -23.49 -13.78
CA ILE A 456 -34.89 -24.81 -14.42
C ILE A 456 -35.15 -25.96 -13.44
N ALA A 457 -34.94 -25.75 -12.13
CA ALA A 457 -35.22 -26.74 -11.09
C ALA A 457 -36.70 -26.77 -10.68
N THR A 458 -37.36 -25.62 -10.57
CA THR A 458 -38.74 -25.50 -10.03
C THR A 458 -39.84 -25.64 -11.07
N THR A 459 -39.70 -25.05 -12.26
CA THR A 459 -40.78 -24.89 -13.27
C THR A 459 -41.39 -26.22 -13.75
N TYR A 460 -40.71 -27.35 -13.54
CA TYR A 460 -41.18 -28.68 -13.94
C TYR A 460 -41.20 -29.70 -12.79
N SER A 461 -41.26 -29.24 -11.54
CA SER A 461 -41.54 -30.04 -10.35
C SER A 461 -43.03 -30.44 -10.24
N SER A 462 -43.65 -30.84 -11.35
CA SER A 462 -45.11 -31.05 -11.47
C SER A 462 -45.57 -32.45 -11.03
N THR A 463 -44.68 -33.27 -10.45
CA THR A 463 -45.04 -34.57 -9.87
C THR A 463 -45.01 -34.47 -8.35
N PRO A 464 -46.16 -34.51 -7.64
CA PRO A 464 -46.21 -34.49 -6.18
C PRO A 464 -45.87 -35.86 -5.58
N LEU A 465 -44.85 -36.53 -6.11
CA LEU A 465 -44.21 -37.66 -5.44
C LEU A 465 -43.23 -37.10 -4.42
N ARG A 466 -43.79 -36.80 -3.23
CA ARG A 466 -43.14 -36.77 -1.91
C ARG A 466 -41.75 -37.41 -2.00
N ALA A 467 -40.72 -36.58 -2.17
CA ALA A 467 -39.37 -37.07 -2.45
C ALA A 467 -39.00 -38.12 -1.42
N HIS A 468 -38.95 -39.39 -1.83
CA HIS A 468 -38.72 -40.48 -0.90
C HIS A 468 -37.38 -40.20 -0.23
N LYS A 469 -37.35 -40.15 1.10
CA LYS A 469 -36.15 -39.83 1.91
C LYS A 469 -35.08 -40.92 1.70
N ILE A 470 -34.42 -40.90 0.55
CA ILE A 470 -33.33 -41.79 0.15
C ILE A 470 -32.32 -40.94 -0.64
N GLY A 471 -31.71 -39.98 0.05
CA GLY A 471 -30.30 -39.71 -0.26
C GLY A 471 -29.50 -40.96 0.12
N PRO A 472 -28.34 -41.24 -0.50
CA PRO A 472 -27.60 -42.48 -0.25
C PRO A 472 -27.37 -42.70 1.26
N SER A 473 -27.96 -43.77 1.78
CA SER A 473 -27.71 -44.27 3.13
C SER A 473 -26.23 -44.62 3.25
N GLY A 474 -25.55 -44.10 4.28
CA GLY A 474 -24.10 -44.23 4.46
C GLY A 474 -23.28 -42.94 4.23
N MET A 475 -23.90 -41.79 3.94
CA MET A 475 -23.17 -40.53 3.73
C MET A 475 -22.93 -39.70 5.00
N ALA A 476 -22.87 -40.33 6.18
CA ALA A 476 -22.36 -39.72 7.42
C ALA A 476 -20.99 -40.32 7.73
N MET A 477 -20.06 -39.55 8.30
CA MET A 477 -18.71 -40.03 8.67
C MET A 477 -18.72 -41.24 9.62
N SER A 478 -19.84 -41.49 10.30
CA SER A 478 -20.04 -42.63 11.21
C SER A 478 -20.42 -43.96 10.53
N ILE A 479 -20.68 -44.00 9.21
CA ILE A 479 -21.14 -45.23 8.52
C ILE A 479 -20.33 -45.47 7.23
N LEU A 480 -19.11 -45.97 7.38
CA LEU A 480 -18.21 -46.31 6.26
C LEU A 480 -18.63 -47.57 5.46
N ASN A 481 -19.49 -48.44 6.02
CA ASN A 481 -19.86 -49.75 5.45
C ASN A 481 -21.38 -50.01 5.42
N GLY A 482 -22.16 -49.13 4.79
CA GLY A 482 -23.60 -49.34 4.57
C GLY A 482 -23.91 -50.00 3.22
N PRO A 483 -24.86 -50.97 3.14
CA PRO A 483 -25.18 -51.66 1.88
C PRO A 483 -25.86 -50.73 0.87
N SER A 484 -25.46 -50.84 -0.40
CA SER A 484 -25.97 -50.02 -1.49
C SER A 484 -27.22 -50.61 -2.15
N THR A 485 -28.41 -50.22 -1.67
CA THR A 485 -29.66 -50.47 -2.41
C THR A 485 -29.80 -49.45 -3.54
N GLU A 486 -29.80 -49.92 -4.79
CA GLU A 486 -30.05 -49.10 -5.97
C GLU A 486 -31.51 -48.60 -5.98
N SER A 487 -31.70 -47.28 -5.92
CA SER A 487 -33.02 -46.66 -6.09
C SER A 487 -33.25 -46.26 -7.55
N ASN A 488 -34.39 -46.66 -8.12
CA ASN A 488 -34.83 -46.34 -9.49
C ASN A 488 -35.20 -44.85 -9.67
N ILE A 489 -34.21 -43.96 -9.54
CA ILE A 489 -34.36 -42.51 -9.77
C ILE A 489 -34.17 -42.24 -11.26
N ALA A 490 -35.27 -41.86 -11.93
CA ALA A 490 -35.24 -41.40 -13.31
C ALA A 490 -34.31 -40.18 -13.45
N GLU A 491 -33.56 -40.11 -14.55
CA GLU A 491 -32.66 -38.97 -14.80
C GLU A 491 -33.46 -37.67 -14.91
N PRO A 492 -32.98 -36.56 -14.30
CA PRO A 492 -33.70 -35.31 -14.29
C PRO A 492 -33.84 -34.77 -15.73
N LYS A 493 -35.09 -34.56 -16.16
CA LYS A 493 -35.37 -33.94 -17.46
C LYS A 493 -34.65 -32.60 -17.58
N ARG A 494 -34.01 -32.36 -18.73
CA ARG A 494 -33.13 -31.21 -19.03
C ARG A 494 -31.81 -31.16 -18.25
N SER A 495 -31.21 -32.32 -17.94
CA SER A 495 -29.82 -32.43 -17.46
C SER A 495 -28.83 -31.58 -18.28
N SER A 496 -28.88 -31.67 -19.62
CA SER A 496 -28.02 -30.91 -20.54
C SER A 496 -28.16 -29.39 -20.39
N ALA A 497 -29.35 -28.87 -20.08
CA ALA A 497 -29.55 -27.42 -19.91
C ALA A 497 -28.90 -26.91 -18.62
N ARG A 498 -28.95 -27.68 -17.53
CA ARG A 498 -28.25 -27.35 -16.28
C ARG A 498 -26.74 -27.35 -16.46
N ILE A 499 -26.22 -28.36 -17.16
CA ILE A 499 -24.80 -28.46 -17.50
C ILE A 499 -24.37 -27.29 -18.40
N PHE A 500 -25.15 -26.94 -19.42
CA PHE A 500 -24.87 -25.83 -20.32
C PHE A 500 -24.78 -24.47 -19.60
N VAL A 501 -25.77 -24.13 -18.76
CA VAL A 501 -25.78 -22.89 -17.98
C VAL A 501 -24.60 -22.85 -16.99
N PHE A 502 -24.30 -23.97 -16.33
CA PHE A 502 -23.12 -24.09 -15.46
C PHE A 502 -21.80 -23.93 -16.23
N SER A 503 -21.67 -24.53 -17.42
CA SER A 503 -20.47 -24.40 -18.25
C SER A 503 -20.23 -22.96 -18.70
N ILE A 504 -21.30 -22.23 -19.05
CA ILE A 504 -21.22 -20.78 -19.33
C ILE A 504 -20.71 -20.02 -18.10
N HIS A 505 -21.30 -20.27 -16.92
CA HIS A 505 -20.84 -19.63 -15.68
C HIS A 505 -19.37 -19.94 -15.38
N LEU A 506 -18.94 -21.20 -15.54
CA LEU A 506 -17.55 -21.63 -15.33
C LEU A 506 -16.61 -20.86 -16.28
N ILE A 507 -16.93 -20.79 -17.58
CA ILE A 507 -16.15 -20.03 -18.56
C ILE A 507 -16.08 -18.55 -18.18
N ILE A 508 -17.18 -17.92 -17.77
CA ILE A 508 -17.20 -16.51 -17.35
C ILE A 508 -16.37 -16.30 -16.08
N SER A 509 -16.47 -17.20 -15.08
CA SER A 509 -15.67 -17.11 -13.85
C SER A 509 -14.16 -17.19 -14.12
N LEU A 510 -13.75 -18.09 -15.01
CA LEU A 510 -12.36 -18.21 -15.45
C LEU A 510 -11.92 -16.98 -16.24
N ALA A 511 -12.72 -16.51 -17.19
CA ALA A 511 -12.41 -15.34 -18.01
C ALA A 511 -12.21 -14.09 -17.14
N VAL A 512 -13.13 -13.81 -16.21
CA VAL A 512 -13.04 -12.68 -15.27
C VAL A 512 -11.80 -12.80 -14.39
N SER A 513 -11.55 -13.98 -13.80
CA SER A 513 -10.36 -14.22 -12.97
C SER A 513 -9.07 -13.99 -13.76
N ILE A 514 -8.98 -14.47 -15.00
CA ILE A 514 -7.82 -14.28 -15.88
C ILE A 514 -7.67 -12.80 -16.27
N THR A 515 -8.74 -12.11 -16.66
CA THR A 515 -8.68 -10.69 -17.05
C THR A 515 -8.18 -9.80 -15.91
N ILE A 516 -8.73 -9.95 -14.70
CA ILE A 516 -8.27 -9.17 -13.53
C ILE A 516 -6.84 -9.58 -13.12
N THR A 517 -6.48 -10.87 -13.21
CA THR A 517 -5.09 -11.32 -12.99
C THR A 517 -4.11 -10.66 -13.96
N VAL A 518 -4.43 -10.58 -15.25
CA VAL A 518 -3.59 -9.92 -16.25
C VAL A 518 -3.46 -8.42 -15.98
N MET A 519 -4.54 -7.75 -15.54
CA MET A 519 -4.49 -6.36 -15.10
C MET A 519 -3.55 -6.16 -13.91
N LEU A 520 -3.71 -6.95 -12.84
CA LEU A 520 -2.85 -6.91 -11.65
C LEU A 520 -1.37 -7.16 -11.98
N VAL A 521 -1.09 -8.18 -12.79
CA VAL A 521 0.29 -8.54 -13.19
C VAL A 521 0.92 -7.45 -14.06
N ARG A 522 0.17 -6.79 -14.95
CA ARG A 522 0.68 -5.64 -15.71
C ARG A 522 1.03 -4.45 -14.83
N ILE A 523 0.22 -4.14 -13.81
CA ILE A 523 0.51 -3.07 -12.85
C ILE A 523 1.75 -3.43 -12.01
N MET A 524 1.87 -4.69 -11.59
CA MET A 524 3.04 -5.18 -10.86
C MET A 524 4.35 -4.93 -11.62
N TYR A 525 4.40 -5.29 -12.90
CA TYR A 525 5.59 -5.07 -13.74
C TYR A 525 5.86 -3.61 -14.08
N SER A 526 4.85 -2.72 -14.07
CA SER A 526 5.10 -1.28 -14.24
C SER A 526 5.60 -0.58 -12.97
N HIS A 527 5.41 -1.20 -11.80
CA HIS A 527 5.86 -0.65 -10.51
C HIS A 527 7.14 -1.30 -9.98
N SER A 528 7.43 -2.55 -10.36
CA SER A 528 8.64 -3.30 -9.99
C SER A 528 9.43 -3.65 -11.25
N PRO A 529 10.40 -2.81 -11.66
CA PRO A 529 11.46 -3.25 -12.57
C PRO A 529 12.25 -4.44 -11.99
#